data_AF-A0A7V4G8Y8-F1
#
_entry.id   AF-A0A7V4G8Y8-F1
#
_cell.length_a   1.000
_cell.length_b   1.000
_cell.length_c   1.000
_cell.angle_alpha   90.00
_cell.angle_beta   90.00
_cell.angle_gamma   90.00
#
_symmetry.space_group_name_H-M   'P 1'
#
loop_
_entity.id
_entity.type
_entity.pdbx_description
1 polymer ?
#
loop_
_entity_poly.entity_id
_entity_poly.type
_entity_poly.pdbx_seq_one_letter_code
_entity_poly.pdbx_strand_id
1 'polypeptide(L)'
;MKKKKVLTDHKRLGKIFLPPFTHMLGPMQEVSWVKTVLPELLWIALIHDYHGLRKGIELISELGRVARSCLKSKALIIFGAISSFGELDDEQKNSIRNKLTSSGALFLIQKAILPLIAFYPECYLKFLFYHEPSPTDRSKENLERLKSVIDDLYDKTSKRAMMVQATMTWLGFDSGAFKVHKDGTLLANFPEIEKYPLTNLSKKVAASIRAAINMFFIETHYPVHTEWPTYFWNHGLQIDRCYFEDASNG
;
A
#
# COMPACT_ATOMS: atom_id res chain seq x y z
N MET A 1 14.92 -53.45 2.27
CA MET A 1 14.36 -52.09 2.05
C MET A 1 15.48 -51.15 1.64
N LYS A 2 15.45 -50.58 0.43
CA LYS A 2 16.45 -49.58 -0.02
C LYS A 2 16.22 -48.26 0.72
N LYS A 3 17.24 -47.73 1.41
CA LYS A 3 17.21 -46.39 2.02
C LYS A 3 16.96 -45.34 0.93
N LYS A 4 15.82 -44.64 0.98
CA LYS A 4 15.57 -43.46 0.12
C LYS A 4 16.66 -42.42 0.44
N LYS A 5 17.41 -41.99 -0.58
CA LYS A 5 18.35 -40.87 -0.44
C LYS A 5 17.55 -39.63 -0.06
N VAL A 6 17.96 -38.96 1.02
CA VAL A 6 17.42 -37.66 1.43
C VAL A 6 17.67 -36.68 0.26
N LEU A 7 16.64 -35.92 -0.17
CA LEU A 7 16.62 -34.95 -1.30
C LEU A 7 16.26 -35.47 -2.71
N THR A 8 15.49 -36.56 -2.87
CA THR A 8 15.03 -37.00 -4.22
C THR A 8 14.22 -35.96 -4.98
N ASP A 9 13.53 -35.07 -4.27
CA ASP A 9 12.54 -34.17 -4.87
C ASP A 9 13.14 -32.78 -5.19
N HIS A 10 14.43 -32.59 -4.90
CA HIS A 10 15.16 -31.34 -5.16
C HIS A 10 15.86 -31.39 -6.52
N LYS A 11 15.70 -30.35 -7.34
CA LYS A 11 16.40 -30.23 -8.62
C LYS A 11 17.78 -29.62 -8.37
N ARG A 12 18.86 -30.35 -8.69
CA ARG A 12 20.22 -29.82 -8.56
C ARG A 12 20.58 -28.97 -9.78
N LEU A 13 20.81 -27.68 -9.59
CA LEU A 13 21.43 -26.78 -10.57
C LEU A 13 22.87 -26.50 -10.13
N GLY A 14 23.85 -27.12 -10.78
CA GLY A 14 25.26 -26.99 -10.42
C GLY A 14 25.56 -27.51 -9.00
N LYS A 15 26.00 -26.63 -8.10
CA LYS A 15 26.28 -26.94 -6.68
C LYS A 15 25.09 -26.69 -5.75
N ILE A 16 23.98 -26.13 -6.24
CA ILE A 16 22.83 -25.72 -5.44
C ILE A 16 21.69 -26.71 -5.62
N PHE A 17 21.10 -27.16 -4.51
CA PHE A 17 19.88 -27.96 -4.50
C PHE A 17 18.68 -27.03 -4.39
N LEU A 18 17.85 -26.98 -5.44
CA LEU A 18 16.62 -26.21 -5.42
C LEU A 18 15.49 -27.04 -4.80
N PRO A 19 14.79 -26.50 -3.78
CA PRO A 19 13.59 -27.11 -3.23
C PRO A 19 12.52 -27.38 -4.31
N PRO A 20 11.66 -28.40 -4.11
CA PRO A 20 10.58 -28.74 -5.03
C PRO A 20 9.75 -27.52 -5.45
N PHE A 21 9.34 -26.70 -4.47
CA PHE A 21 8.50 -25.55 -4.70
C PHE A 21 9.19 -24.44 -5.50
N THR A 22 10.47 -24.15 -5.25
CA THR A 22 11.20 -23.07 -5.91
C THR A 22 11.47 -23.36 -7.39
N HIS A 23 11.71 -24.62 -7.75
CA HIS A 23 11.92 -24.97 -9.16
C HIS A 23 10.61 -25.16 -9.94
N MET A 24 9.49 -25.48 -9.26
CA MET A 24 8.18 -25.67 -9.88
C MET A 24 7.39 -24.35 -10.03
N LEU A 25 7.50 -23.45 -9.05
CA LEU A 25 6.73 -22.20 -8.99
C LEU A 25 7.57 -20.95 -9.30
N GLY A 26 8.87 -21.12 -9.52
CA GLY A 26 9.81 -20.00 -9.64
C GLY A 26 10.24 -19.45 -8.27
N PRO A 27 11.09 -18.40 -8.26
CA PRO A 27 11.49 -17.74 -7.03
C PRO A 27 10.26 -17.11 -6.35
N MET A 28 10.02 -17.45 -5.08
CA MET A 28 9.04 -16.73 -4.27
C MET A 28 9.61 -15.36 -3.94
N GLN A 29 8.96 -14.30 -4.39
CA GLN A 29 9.35 -12.94 -4.03
C GLN A 29 8.79 -12.60 -2.65
N GLU A 30 9.69 -12.35 -1.70
CA GLU A 30 9.30 -11.87 -0.38
C GLU A 30 8.95 -10.37 -0.47
N VAL A 31 7.72 -10.02 -0.08
CA VAL A 31 7.29 -8.62 0.03
C VAL A 31 7.31 -8.22 1.50
N SER A 32 8.15 -7.25 1.83
CA SER A 32 8.27 -6.74 3.20
C SER A 32 7.15 -5.74 3.52
N TRP A 33 6.41 -5.96 4.61
CA TRP A 33 5.41 -5.00 5.06
C TRP A 33 6.03 -3.63 5.32
N VAL A 34 7.02 -3.54 6.20
CA VAL A 34 7.62 -2.26 6.60
C VAL A 34 8.42 -1.66 5.45
N LYS A 35 9.28 -2.45 4.78
CA LYS A 35 10.20 -1.88 3.78
C LYS A 35 9.49 -1.50 2.47
N THR A 36 8.41 -2.18 2.10
CA THR A 36 7.75 -2.02 0.80
C THR A 36 6.31 -1.55 0.93
N VAL A 37 5.46 -2.30 1.62
CA VAL A 37 4.00 -2.05 1.61
C VAL A 37 3.61 -0.79 2.37
N LEU A 38 4.23 -0.52 3.51
CA LEU A 38 3.91 0.63 4.36
C LEU A 38 4.10 1.96 3.60
N PRO A 39 5.28 2.25 2.99
CA PRO A 39 5.46 3.46 2.19
C PRO A 39 4.42 3.60 1.08
N GLU A 40 4.05 2.50 0.45
CA GLU A 40 3.11 2.47 -0.68
C GLU A 40 1.66 2.75 -0.27
N LEU A 41 1.26 2.37 0.94
CA LEU A 41 -0.11 2.53 1.43
C LEU A 41 -0.26 3.68 2.43
N LEU A 42 0.80 4.42 2.73
CA LEU A 42 0.78 5.52 3.68
C LEU A 42 -0.26 6.60 3.34
N TRP A 43 -0.45 6.90 2.05
CA TRP A 43 -1.44 7.88 1.61
C TRP A 43 -2.89 7.48 1.95
N ILE A 44 -3.22 6.18 1.91
CA ILE A 44 -4.51 5.65 2.34
C ILE A 44 -4.69 5.90 3.84
N ALA A 45 -3.65 5.64 4.63
CA ALA A 45 -3.67 5.84 6.08
C ALA A 45 -3.88 7.32 6.45
N LEU A 46 -3.23 8.25 5.72
CA LEU A 46 -3.39 9.69 5.92
C LEU A 46 -4.80 10.17 5.58
N ILE A 47 -5.40 9.66 4.50
CA ILE A 47 -6.78 9.98 4.14
C ILE A 47 -7.77 9.47 5.20
N HIS A 48 -7.59 8.24 5.69
CA HIS A 48 -8.40 7.73 6.80
C HIS A 48 -8.22 8.55 8.07
N ASP A 49 -7.00 8.95 8.39
CA ASP A 49 -6.69 9.74 9.58
C ASP A 49 -7.36 11.13 9.53
N TYR A 50 -7.41 11.75 8.35
CA TYR A 50 -7.95 13.09 8.19
C TYR A 50 -9.47 13.12 8.08
N HIS A 51 -10.07 12.20 7.33
CA HIS A 51 -11.51 12.24 7.00
C HIS A 51 -12.33 11.15 7.70
N GLY A 52 -11.69 10.25 8.44
CA GLY A 52 -12.30 9.03 8.96
C GLY A 52 -12.45 7.95 7.89
N LEU A 53 -12.77 6.72 8.33
CA LEU A 53 -12.79 5.54 7.46
C LEU A 53 -13.79 5.66 6.31
N ARG A 54 -15.06 5.99 6.60
CA ARG A 54 -16.11 6.02 5.58
C ARG A 54 -15.80 7.02 4.47
N LYS A 55 -15.56 8.28 4.85
CA LYS A 55 -15.27 9.33 3.86
C LYS A 55 -13.92 9.10 3.17
N GLY A 56 -12.94 8.57 3.90
CA GLY A 56 -11.65 8.24 3.33
C GLY A 56 -11.74 7.18 2.24
N ILE A 57 -12.47 6.07 2.49
CA ILE A 57 -12.70 5.01 1.49
C ILE A 57 -13.41 5.56 0.25
N GLU A 58 -14.40 6.45 0.41
CA GLU A 58 -15.07 7.12 -0.71
C GLU A 58 -14.06 7.90 -1.58
N LEU A 59 -13.23 8.76 -0.96
CA LEU A 59 -12.23 9.58 -1.66
C LEU A 59 -11.16 8.72 -2.35
N ILE A 60 -10.67 7.68 -1.68
CA ILE A 60 -9.67 6.74 -2.21
C ILE A 60 -10.23 5.97 -3.40
N SER A 61 -11.47 5.47 -3.28
CA SER A 61 -12.17 4.76 -4.36
C SER A 61 -12.40 5.68 -5.55
N GLU A 62 -12.78 6.93 -5.32
CA GLU A 62 -12.98 7.93 -6.37
C GLU A 62 -11.67 8.22 -7.12
N LEU A 63 -10.56 8.48 -6.43
CA LEU A 63 -9.25 8.66 -7.06
C LEU A 63 -8.88 7.43 -7.90
N GLY A 64 -9.04 6.22 -7.37
CA GLY A 64 -8.74 4.99 -8.10
C GLY A 64 -9.62 4.80 -9.35
N ARG A 65 -10.92 5.08 -9.26
CA ARG A 65 -11.86 5.01 -10.40
C ARG A 65 -11.54 6.05 -11.46
N VAL A 66 -11.29 7.29 -11.05
CA VAL A 66 -10.92 8.38 -11.97
C VAL A 66 -9.62 8.05 -12.69
N ALA A 67 -8.60 7.58 -11.97
CA ALA A 67 -7.33 7.15 -12.55
C ALA A 67 -7.52 6.04 -13.59
N ARG A 68 -8.28 4.98 -13.26
CA ARG A 68 -8.62 3.92 -14.23
C ARG A 68 -9.36 4.45 -15.44
N SER A 69 -10.29 5.39 -15.27
CA SER A 69 -11.05 5.98 -16.38
C SER A 69 -10.20 6.78 -17.37
N CYS A 70 -8.97 7.15 -16.98
CA CYS A 70 -8.02 7.87 -17.83
C CYS A 70 -7.02 6.93 -18.52
N LEU A 71 -7.03 5.62 -18.20
CA LEU A 71 -6.18 4.66 -18.89
C LEU A 71 -6.68 4.41 -20.31
N LYS A 72 -5.75 4.41 -21.26
CA LYS A 72 -6.01 4.07 -22.67
C LYS A 72 -6.25 2.57 -22.85
N SER A 73 -5.72 1.74 -21.95
CA SER A 73 -5.85 0.29 -21.96
C SER A 73 -6.98 -0.20 -21.06
N LYS A 74 -7.53 -1.38 -21.37
CA LYS A 74 -8.52 -2.08 -20.51
C LYS A 74 -7.86 -2.84 -19.34
N ALA A 75 -6.62 -2.49 -18.99
CA ALA A 75 -5.89 -3.18 -17.93
C ALA A 75 -6.59 -2.97 -16.58
N LEU A 76 -6.79 -4.06 -15.83
CA LEU A 76 -7.39 -4.02 -14.49
C LEU A 76 -6.34 -3.60 -13.45
N ILE A 77 -5.80 -2.39 -13.60
CA ILE A 77 -4.80 -1.83 -12.70
C ILE A 77 -5.48 -1.38 -11.40
N ILE A 78 -4.87 -1.72 -10.26
CA ILE A 78 -5.30 -1.27 -8.94
C ILE A 78 -4.46 -0.05 -8.55
N PHE A 79 -5.06 1.13 -8.58
CA PHE A 79 -4.44 2.36 -8.09
C PHE A 79 -4.52 2.45 -6.56
N GLY A 80 -3.76 1.59 -5.89
CA GLY A 80 -3.68 1.54 -4.44
C GLY A 80 -2.28 1.79 -3.89
N ALA A 81 -1.24 1.30 -4.59
CA ALA A 81 0.15 1.66 -4.30
C ALA A 81 0.45 3.05 -4.89
N ILE A 82 1.25 3.86 -4.19
CA ILE A 82 1.73 5.17 -4.66
C ILE A 82 2.45 5.00 -6.01
N SER A 83 3.28 3.96 -6.13
CA SER A 83 4.03 3.68 -7.34
C SER A 83 3.17 3.44 -8.58
N SER A 84 1.94 2.94 -8.42
CA SER A 84 1.02 2.75 -9.54
C SER A 84 0.66 4.08 -10.23
N PHE A 85 0.77 5.23 -9.54
CA PHE A 85 0.56 6.55 -10.13
C PHE A 85 1.78 7.06 -10.92
N GLY A 86 2.95 6.46 -10.72
CA GLY A 86 4.17 6.78 -11.48
C GLY A 86 4.07 6.41 -12.97
N GLU A 87 3.27 5.39 -13.29
CA GLU A 87 3.03 4.90 -14.66
C GLU A 87 2.11 5.82 -15.50
N LEU A 88 1.52 6.85 -14.88
CA LEU A 88 0.62 7.78 -15.57
C LEU A 88 1.41 8.81 -16.38
N ASP A 89 0.99 9.04 -17.62
CA ASP A 89 1.49 10.14 -18.44
C ASP A 89 0.91 11.51 -17.99
N ASP A 90 1.45 12.61 -18.50
CA ASP A 90 1.05 13.96 -18.09
C ASP A 90 -0.39 14.31 -18.52
N GLU A 91 -0.85 13.76 -19.65
CA GLU A 91 -2.23 13.93 -20.13
C GLU A 91 -3.21 13.29 -19.15
N GLN A 92 -2.90 12.07 -18.71
CA GLN A 92 -3.67 11.32 -17.72
C GLN A 92 -3.69 12.02 -16.37
N LYS A 93 -2.52 12.47 -15.88
CA LYS A 93 -2.40 13.21 -14.62
C LYS A 93 -3.25 14.49 -14.62
N ASN A 94 -3.22 15.25 -15.72
CA ASN A 94 -4.04 16.45 -15.87
C ASN A 94 -5.53 16.13 -15.92
N SER A 95 -5.93 15.08 -16.66
CA SER A 95 -7.32 14.63 -16.75
C SER A 95 -7.87 14.19 -15.39
N ILE A 96 -7.07 13.44 -14.61
CA ILE A 96 -7.41 13.02 -13.24
C ILE A 96 -7.64 14.24 -12.36
N ARG A 97 -6.71 15.20 -12.37
CA ARG A 97 -6.81 16.43 -11.58
C ARG A 97 -8.10 17.18 -11.90
N ASN A 98 -8.40 17.40 -13.18
CA ASN A 98 -9.60 18.13 -13.61
C ASN A 98 -10.91 17.43 -13.19
N LYS A 99 -10.98 16.10 -13.33
CA LYS A 99 -12.14 15.31 -12.91
C LYS A 99 -12.36 15.39 -11.39
N LEU A 100 -11.30 15.26 -10.59
CA LEU A 100 -11.38 15.36 -9.12
C LEU A 100 -11.66 16.79 -8.64
N THR A 101 -11.22 17.81 -9.37
CA THR A 101 -11.59 19.20 -9.09
C THR A 101 -13.09 19.37 -9.27
N SER A 102 -13.63 18.84 -10.37
CA SER A 102 -15.06 18.97 -10.72
C SER A 102 -15.99 18.29 -9.71
N SER A 103 -15.54 17.21 -9.05
CA SER A 103 -16.29 16.54 -7.99
C SER A 103 -16.06 17.13 -6.59
N GLY A 104 -15.09 18.03 -6.44
CA GLY A 104 -14.64 18.57 -5.15
C GLY A 104 -13.76 17.61 -4.33
N ALA A 105 -13.51 16.40 -4.81
CA ALA A 105 -12.68 15.41 -4.12
C ALA A 105 -11.20 15.81 -4.04
N LEU A 106 -10.69 16.54 -5.04
CA LEU A 106 -9.28 16.92 -5.11
C LEU A 106 -8.82 17.66 -3.85
N PHE A 107 -9.58 18.66 -3.43
CA PHE A 107 -9.22 19.48 -2.26
C PHE A 107 -9.18 18.67 -0.96
N LEU A 108 -10.12 17.72 -0.80
CA LEU A 108 -10.17 16.86 0.38
C LEU A 108 -8.99 15.89 0.40
N ILE A 109 -8.65 15.30 -0.74
CA ILE A 109 -7.48 14.42 -0.87
C ILE A 109 -6.20 15.21 -0.57
N GLN A 110 -6.01 16.37 -1.22
CA GLN A 110 -4.84 17.24 -1.03
C GLN A 110 -4.62 17.59 0.44
N LYS A 111 -5.67 17.99 1.17
CA LYS A 111 -5.56 18.29 2.61
C LYS A 111 -5.01 17.13 3.44
N ALA A 112 -5.44 15.91 3.13
CA ALA A 112 -5.03 14.73 3.88
C ALA A 112 -3.58 14.32 3.58
N ILE A 113 -3.17 14.40 2.31
CA ILE A 113 -1.83 13.96 1.88
C ILE A 113 -0.80 15.09 1.87
N LEU A 114 -1.20 16.32 2.20
CA LEU A 114 -0.32 17.49 2.24
C LEU A 114 0.98 17.24 3.02
N PRO A 115 0.96 16.64 4.24
CA PRO A 115 2.20 16.35 4.97
C PRO A 115 3.13 15.42 4.19
N LEU A 116 2.58 14.38 3.54
CA LEU A 116 3.38 13.45 2.74
C LEU A 116 4.09 14.18 1.60
N ILE A 117 3.38 15.00 0.83
CA ILE A 117 4.00 15.67 -0.32
C ILE A 117 4.98 16.76 0.12
N ALA A 118 4.69 17.49 1.19
CA ALA A 118 5.57 18.53 1.70
C ALA A 118 6.92 17.99 2.21
N PHE A 119 6.93 16.79 2.79
CA PHE A 119 8.16 16.15 3.29
C PHE A 119 8.78 15.17 2.28
N TYR A 120 8.04 14.68 1.29
CA TYR A 120 8.51 13.73 0.28
C TYR A 120 8.18 14.25 -1.12
N PRO A 121 8.93 15.26 -1.62
CA PRO A 121 8.64 15.92 -2.90
C PRO A 121 8.78 15.01 -4.13
N GLU A 122 9.42 13.84 -4.03
CA GLU A 122 9.45 12.86 -5.13
C GLU A 122 8.30 11.84 -5.09
N CYS A 123 7.31 12.03 -4.21
CA CYS A 123 6.14 11.17 -4.17
C CYS A 123 5.35 11.22 -5.49
N TYR A 124 5.01 10.06 -6.05
CA TYR A 124 4.26 9.97 -7.30
C TYR A 124 2.87 10.62 -7.25
N LEU A 125 2.32 10.89 -6.06
CA LEU A 125 1.06 11.63 -5.89
C LEU A 125 1.22 13.17 -5.96
N LYS A 126 2.45 13.69 -6.10
CA LYS A 126 2.71 15.14 -6.18
C LYS A 126 1.95 15.84 -7.31
N PHE A 127 1.64 15.12 -8.40
CA PHE A 127 0.85 15.65 -9.52
C PHE A 127 -0.56 16.10 -9.12
N LEU A 128 -1.06 15.72 -7.95
CA LEU A 128 -2.35 16.23 -7.47
C LEU A 128 -2.28 17.72 -7.12
N PHE A 129 -1.10 18.29 -6.93
CA PHE A 129 -0.89 19.70 -6.57
C PHE A 129 -0.44 20.50 -7.80
N TYR A 130 -0.93 21.74 -7.93
CA TYR A 130 -0.47 22.68 -8.96
C TYR A 130 0.87 23.33 -8.61
N HIS A 131 1.10 23.55 -7.32
CA HIS A 131 2.34 24.07 -6.77
C HIS A 131 2.86 23.08 -5.74
N GLU A 132 4.15 22.78 -5.79
CA GLU A 132 4.78 21.89 -4.82
C GLU A 132 4.62 22.47 -3.42
N PRO A 133 3.93 21.76 -2.51
CA PRO A 133 3.86 22.18 -1.12
C PRO A 133 5.25 22.18 -0.50
N SER A 134 5.62 23.26 0.18
CA SER A 134 6.80 23.29 1.04
C SER A 134 6.40 23.16 2.51
N PRO A 135 7.30 22.67 3.38
CA PRO A 135 7.11 22.75 4.82
C PRO A 135 6.87 24.21 5.25
N THR A 136 5.75 24.48 5.94
CA THR A 136 5.35 25.81 6.44
C THR A 136 5.57 25.92 7.96
N ASP A 137 5.12 26.99 8.61
CA ASP A 137 5.18 27.13 10.08
C ASP A 137 4.42 26.00 10.82
N ARG A 138 3.43 25.36 10.19
CA ARG A 138 2.76 24.15 10.71
C ARG A 138 3.52 22.85 10.44
N SER A 139 4.73 22.93 9.87
CA SER A 139 5.57 21.78 9.51
C SER A 139 5.78 20.83 10.68
N LYS A 140 6.01 21.34 11.90
CA LYS A 140 6.21 20.50 13.08
C LYS A 140 4.98 19.66 13.41
N GLU A 141 3.79 20.26 13.46
CA GLU A 141 2.53 19.54 13.72
C GLU A 141 2.25 18.50 12.62
N ASN A 142 2.45 18.87 11.36
CA ASN A 142 2.27 17.98 10.22
C ASN A 142 3.26 16.81 10.23
N LEU A 143 4.51 17.05 10.65
CA LEU A 143 5.54 16.03 10.78
C LEU A 143 5.21 15.06 11.91
N GLU A 144 4.82 15.56 13.09
CA GLU A 144 4.43 14.72 14.22
C GLU A 144 3.20 13.86 13.88
N ARG A 145 2.22 14.43 13.17
CA ARG A 145 1.08 13.66 12.67
C ARG A 145 1.52 12.56 11.68
N LEU A 146 2.41 12.89 10.75
CA LEU A 146 2.94 11.92 9.79
C LEU A 146 3.68 10.78 10.50
N LYS A 147 4.54 11.09 11.48
CA LYS A 147 5.22 10.09 12.32
C LYS A 147 4.24 9.22 13.09
N SER A 148 3.24 9.80 13.72
CA SER A 148 2.21 9.05 14.45
C SER A 148 1.46 8.07 13.53
N VAL A 149 1.13 8.48 12.30
CA VAL A 149 0.50 7.59 11.33
C VAL A 149 1.47 6.48 10.88
N ILE A 150 2.75 6.80 10.66
CA ILE A 150 3.77 5.80 10.31
C ILE A 150 3.95 4.78 11.46
N ASP A 151 4.03 5.23 12.71
CA ASP A 151 4.17 4.39 13.91
C ASP A 151 3.02 3.38 14.02
N ASP A 152 1.78 3.86 13.87
CA ASP A 152 0.58 3.00 13.87
C ASP A 152 0.58 1.95 12.74
N LEU A 153 1.32 2.18 11.65
CA LEU A 153 1.44 1.25 10.54
C LEU A 153 2.59 0.24 10.69
N TYR A 154 3.55 0.44 11.61
CA TYR A 154 4.64 -0.52 11.81
C TYR A 154 4.10 -1.90 12.21
N ASP A 155 3.13 -1.95 13.13
CA ASP A 155 2.38 -3.18 13.40
C ASP A 155 1.30 -3.40 12.34
N LYS A 156 1.58 -4.31 11.40
CA LYS A 156 0.63 -4.71 10.34
C LYS A 156 -0.70 -5.28 10.85
N THR A 157 -0.80 -5.64 12.13
CA THR A 157 -2.01 -6.20 12.75
C THR A 157 -2.82 -5.17 13.53
N SER A 158 -2.29 -3.95 13.69
CA SER A 158 -2.97 -2.84 14.32
C SER A 158 -4.30 -2.54 13.62
N LYS A 159 -5.25 -1.91 14.33
CA LYS A 159 -6.54 -1.54 13.74
C LYS A 159 -6.37 -0.64 12.51
N ARG A 160 -5.47 0.35 12.58
CA ARG A 160 -5.20 1.27 11.48
C ARG A 160 -4.59 0.54 10.28
N ALA A 161 -3.53 -0.22 10.48
CA ALA A 161 -2.88 -0.99 9.41
C ALA A 161 -3.85 -1.98 8.76
N MET A 162 -4.74 -2.59 9.53
CA MET A 162 -5.76 -3.48 8.99
C MET A 162 -6.80 -2.77 8.14
N MET A 163 -7.26 -1.58 8.52
CA MET A 163 -8.21 -0.82 7.69
C MET A 163 -7.57 -0.33 6.38
N VAL A 164 -6.28 -0.01 6.41
CA VAL A 164 -5.50 0.32 5.21
C VAL A 164 -5.42 -0.89 4.27
N GLN A 165 -5.06 -2.06 4.79
CA GLN A 165 -5.02 -3.31 4.01
C GLN A 165 -6.40 -3.71 3.47
N ALA A 166 -7.46 -3.51 4.27
CA ALA A 166 -8.83 -3.72 3.85
C ALA A 166 -9.19 -2.80 2.68
N THR A 167 -8.82 -1.51 2.77
CA THR A 167 -9.09 -0.54 1.70
C THR A 167 -8.33 -0.87 0.42
N MET A 168 -7.08 -1.32 0.53
CA MET A 168 -6.33 -1.84 -0.62
C MET A 168 -7.04 -3.06 -1.26
N THR A 169 -7.55 -3.97 -0.43
CA THR A 169 -8.31 -5.13 -0.90
C THR A 169 -9.63 -4.72 -1.57
N TRP A 170 -10.32 -3.73 -1.00
CA TRP A 170 -11.53 -3.14 -1.57
C TRP A 170 -11.25 -2.52 -2.93
N LEU A 171 -10.14 -1.81 -3.11
CA LEU A 171 -9.74 -1.29 -4.43
C LEU A 171 -9.52 -2.41 -5.46
N GLY A 172 -9.05 -3.59 -5.03
CA GLY A 172 -8.98 -4.78 -5.86
C GLY A 172 -10.36 -5.29 -6.28
N PHE A 173 -11.35 -5.30 -5.38
CA PHE A 173 -12.73 -5.65 -5.71
C PHE A 173 -13.37 -4.61 -6.65
N ASP A 174 -13.19 -3.33 -6.33
CA ASP A 174 -13.77 -2.20 -7.06
C ASP A 174 -13.21 -2.06 -8.48
N SER A 175 -11.95 -2.43 -8.70
CA SER A 175 -11.35 -2.48 -10.04
C SER A 175 -11.77 -3.71 -10.83
N GLY A 176 -12.33 -4.74 -10.18
CA GLY A 176 -12.61 -6.04 -10.77
C GLY A 176 -11.36 -6.91 -10.98
N ALA A 177 -10.17 -6.44 -10.60
CA ALA A 177 -8.91 -7.17 -10.66
C ALA A 177 -8.85 -8.33 -9.66
N PHE A 178 -9.55 -8.19 -8.53
CA PHE A 178 -9.66 -9.22 -7.52
C PHE A 178 -11.11 -9.66 -7.39
N LYS A 179 -11.36 -10.96 -7.58
CA LYS A 179 -12.70 -11.56 -7.48
C LYS A 179 -12.64 -12.72 -6.52
N VAL A 180 -13.69 -12.84 -5.73
CA VAL A 180 -13.81 -13.85 -4.69
C VAL A 180 -15.07 -14.67 -4.95
N HIS A 181 -14.94 -15.99 -4.85
CA HIS A 181 -16.09 -16.88 -4.94
C HIS A 181 -16.98 -16.69 -3.71
N LYS A 182 -18.30 -16.56 -3.95
CA LYS A 182 -19.29 -16.27 -2.90
C LYS A 182 -19.36 -17.36 -1.84
N ASP A 183 -19.17 -18.61 -2.26
CA ASP A 183 -19.20 -19.77 -1.37
C ASP A 183 -17.76 -20.26 -1.11
N GLY A 184 -17.39 -20.42 0.15
CA GLY A 184 -16.16 -21.11 0.54
C GLY A 184 -14.94 -20.24 0.85
N THR A 185 -15.05 -18.91 0.86
CA THR A 185 -13.94 -18.03 1.28
C THR A 185 -14.34 -17.07 2.40
N LEU A 186 -13.41 -16.79 3.31
CA LEU A 186 -13.62 -15.79 4.37
C LEU A 186 -13.77 -14.37 3.80
N LEU A 187 -13.11 -14.08 2.68
CA LEU A 187 -13.20 -12.78 1.99
C LEU A 187 -14.60 -12.52 1.40
N ALA A 188 -15.44 -13.54 1.19
CA ALA A 188 -16.85 -13.32 0.84
C ALA A 188 -17.61 -12.55 1.93
N ASN A 189 -17.13 -12.60 3.18
CA ASN A 189 -17.66 -11.86 4.33
C ASN A 189 -16.88 -10.55 4.58
N PHE A 190 -16.32 -9.94 3.53
CA PHE A 190 -15.51 -8.72 3.63
C PHE A 190 -16.13 -7.60 4.50
N PRO A 191 -17.45 -7.32 4.48
CA PRO A 191 -18.06 -6.29 5.32
C PRO A 191 -17.81 -6.47 6.84
N GLU A 192 -17.53 -7.69 7.31
CA GLU A 192 -17.23 -7.94 8.72
C GLU A 192 -15.92 -7.30 9.19
N ILE A 193 -15.07 -6.81 8.27
CA ILE A 193 -13.85 -6.10 8.61
C ILE A 193 -14.12 -4.81 9.41
N GLU A 194 -15.30 -4.19 9.25
CA GLU A 194 -15.72 -3.01 10.03
C GLU A 194 -15.74 -3.27 11.53
N LYS A 195 -15.98 -4.52 11.94
CA LYS A 195 -16.03 -4.94 13.35
C LYS A 195 -14.67 -5.33 13.90
N TYR A 196 -13.58 -5.23 13.13
CA TYR A 196 -12.26 -5.63 13.60
C TYR A 196 -11.74 -4.72 14.74
N PRO A 197 -11.12 -5.27 15.80
CA PRO A 197 -10.85 -6.69 16.08
C PRO A 197 -11.89 -7.35 17.03
N LEU A 198 -13.13 -6.86 17.08
CA LEU A 198 -14.09 -7.17 18.14
C LEU A 198 -14.72 -8.57 18.02
N THR A 199 -14.82 -9.14 16.82
CA THR A 199 -15.47 -10.45 16.61
C THR A 199 -14.51 -11.51 16.09
N ASN A 200 -14.76 -12.79 16.41
CA ASN A 200 -13.99 -13.90 15.85
C ASN A 200 -14.04 -13.94 14.32
N LEU A 201 -15.19 -13.59 13.72
CA LEU A 201 -15.33 -13.51 12.28
C LEU A 201 -14.49 -12.38 11.68
N SER A 202 -14.54 -11.17 12.24
CA SER A 202 -13.71 -10.04 11.77
C SER A 202 -12.22 -10.34 11.84
N LYS A 203 -11.74 -11.04 12.87
CA LYS A 203 -10.35 -11.48 12.99
C LYS A 203 -9.95 -12.49 11.91
N LYS A 204 -10.86 -13.42 11.55
CA LYS A 204 -10.66 -14.38 10.46
C LYS A 204 -10.63 -13.69 9.09
N VAL A 205 -11.57 -12.77 8.84
CA VAL A 205 -11.59 -11.95 7.61
C VAL A 205 -10.30 -11.12 7.50
N ALA A 206 -9.87 -10.47 8.58
CA ALA A 206 -8.61 -9.75 8.64
C ALA A 206 -7.39 -10.65 8.33
N ALA A 207 -7.37 -11.89 8.84
CA ALA A 207 -6.31 -12.84 8.51
C ALA A 207 -6.27 -13.17 7.02
N SER A 208 -7.44 -13.33 6.37
CA SER A 208 -7.51 -13.55 4.92
C SER A 208 -7.09 -12.33 4.11
N ILE A 209 -7.43 -11.11 4.55
CA ILE A 209 -6.94 -9.87 3.94
C ILE A 209 -5.41 -9.81 4.00
N ARG A 210 -4.82 -10.07 5.18
CA ARG A 210 -3.36 -10.10 5.35
C ARG A 210 -2.68 -11.15 4.48
N ALA A 211 -3.31 -12.30 4.27
CA ALA A 211 -2.78 -13.33 3.40
C ALA A 211 -2.80 -12.91 1.91
N ALA A 212 -3.79 -12.10 1.51
CA ALA A 212 -3.97 -11.66 0.13
C ALA A 212 -3.14 -10.41 -0.22
N ILE A 213 -2.76 -9.58 0.75
CA ILE A 213 -2.19 -8.24 0.48
C ILE A 213 -0.98 -8.25 -0.45
N ASN A 214 -0.09 -9.24 -0.30
CA ASN A 214 1.14 -9.34 -1.09
C ASN A 214 0.85 -9.59 -2.58
N MET A 215 -0.32 -10.12 -2.95
CA MET A 215 -0.70 -10.30 -4.35
C MET A 215 -0.87 -8.98 -5.09
N PHE A 216 -1.08 -7.87 -4.38
CA PHE A 216 -1.15 -6.55 -5.00
C PHE A 216 0.23 -5.91 -5.24
N PHE A 217 1.30 -6.53 -4.75
CA PHE A 217 2.68 -6.07 -4.83
C PHE A 217 3.54 -6.98 -5.74
N ILE A 218 2.89 -7.70 -6.65
CA ILE A 218 3.54 -8.47 -7.72
C ILE A 218 3.49 -7.67 -9.04
N GLU A 219 4.37 -8.00 -9.98
CA GLU A 219 4.56 -7.31 -11.27
C GLU A 219 3.26 -6.98 -12.04
N THR A 220 2.21 -7.80 -11.93
CA THR A 220 0.92 -7.56 -12.59
C THR A 220 0.19 -6.31 -12.09
N HIS A 221 0.41 -5.90 -10.84
CA HIS A 221 -0.30 -4.81 -10.18
C HIS A 221 0.63 -3.74 -9.59
N TYR A 222 1.94 -4.00 -9.57
CA TYR A 222 2.93 -3.17 -8.92
C TYR A 222 4.16 -3.00 -9.84
N PRO A 223 4.63 -1.77 -10.07
CA PRO A 223 5.79 -1.53 -10.93
C PRO A 223 7.05 -2.24 -10.40
N VAL A 224 7.72 -3.02 -11.25
CA VAL A 224 8.90 -3.82 -10.89
C VAL A 224 10.10 -2.97 -10.47
N HIS A 225 10.19 -1.75 -10.98
CA HIS A 225 11.35 -0.86 -10.82
C HIS A 225 11.01 0.45 -10.10
N THR A 226 10.07 0.42 -9.16
CA THR A 226 9.82 1.61 -8.35
C THR A 226 10.89 1.82 -7.29
N GLU A 227 11.39 3.06 -7.22
CA GLU A 227 12.34 3.51 -6.19
C GLU A 227 11.62 4.14 -4.99
N TRP A 228 10.29 4.27 -5.01
CA TRP A 228 9.54 4.99 -3.98
C TRP A 228 9.79 4.49 -2.56
N PRO A 229 9.69 3.18 -2.24
CA PRO A 229 9.94 2.71 -0.88
C PRO A 229 11.37 2.99 -0.40
N THR A 230 12.36 2.86 -1.29
CA THR A 230 13.77 3.15 -1.00
C THR A 230 13.97 4.64 -0.73
N TYR A 231 13.45 5.50 -1.61
CA TYR A 231 13.46 6.95 -1.44
C TYR A 231 12.79 7.37 -0.12
N PHE A 232 11.61 6.82 0.17
CA PHE A 232 10.86 7.12 1.38
C PHE A 232 11.68 6.87 2.65
N TRP A 233 12.31 5.70 2.78
CA TRP A 233 13.10 5.41 3.98
C TRP A 233 14.39 6.22 4.04
N ASN A 234 15.11 6.38 2.92
CA ASN A 234 16.36 7.13 2.89
C ASN A 234 16.16 8.63 3.15
N HIS A 235 15.11 9.22 2.57
CA HIS A 235 14.78 10.62 2.79
C HIS A 235 14.18 10.85 4.18
N GLY A 236 13.44 9.88 4.72
CA GLY A 236 12.96 9.88 6.10
C GLY A 236 14.05 10.16 7.13
N LEU A 237 15.24 9.57 6.95
CA LEU A 237 16.41 9.78 7.81
C LEU A 237 16.99 11.20 7.74
N GLN A 238 16.67 11.96 6.69
CA GLN A 238 17.11 13.35 6.50
C GLN A 238 16.12 14.35 7.09
N ILE A 239 14.82 13.99 7.13
CA ILE A 239 13.74 14.85 7.62
C ILE A 239 13.81 15.00 9.14
N ASP A 240 14.10 13.92 9.87
CA ASP A 240 14.30 13.98 11.30
C ASP A 240 15.42 13.04 11.75
N ARG A 241 16.20 13.48 12.75
CA ARG A 241 17.33 12.71 13.25
C ARG A 241 16.82 11.56 14.12
N CYS A 242 17.22 10.33 13.80
CA CYS A 242 17.05 9.22 14.72
C CYS A 242 17.93 9.47 15.96
N TYR A 243 17.30 9.64 17.12
CA TYR A 243 17.99 9.61 18.40
C TYR A 243 18.16 8.14 18.79
N PHE A 244 19.38 7.62 18.66
CA PHE A 244 19.74 6.38 19.34
C PHE A 244 20.05 6.76 20.79
N GLU A 245 19.30 6.23 21.75
CA GLU A 245 19.76 6.24 23.13
C GLU A 245 21.04 5.41 23.16
N ASP A 246 22.18 6.08 23.29
CA ASP A 246 23.43 5.41 23.60
C ASP A 246 23.20 4.64 24.90
N ALA A 247 23.20 3.31 24.81
CA ALA A 247 23.22 2.43 25.96
C ALA A 247 24.54 2.65 26.71
N SER A 248 24.58 3.72 27.49
CA SER A 248 25.64 4.11 28.40
C SER A 248 24.99 4.39 29.74
N ASN A 249 24.82 3.33 30.53
CA ASN A 249 25.36 3.19 31.90
C ASN A 249 24.58 2.11 32.67
N GLY A 250 25.27 1.00 32.91
CA GLY A 250 24.88 -0.11 33.76
C GLY A 250 26.00 -1.13 33.82
#